data_AF-A0AAJ2GIV9-F1
#
_entry.id   AF-A0AAJ2GIV9-F1
#
_cell.length_a   1.000
_cell.length_b   1.000
_cell.length_c   1.000
_cell.angle_alpha   90.00
_cell.angle_beta   90.00
_cell.angle_gamma   90.00
#
_symmetry.space_group_name_H-M   'P 1'
#
loop_
_entity.id
_entity.type
_entity.pdbx_description
1 polymer ?
#
loop_
_entity_poly.entity_id
_entity_poly.type
_entity_poly.pdbx_seq_one_letter_code
_entity_poly.pdbx_strand_id
1 'polypeptide(L)'
;MQNLVPTARPVLAFEPVPRKYRYDGWTPERQHGFIAALAETGSVTAAARRINMSAEGAYYLRRQPGADGFRAAWLAALDHGVQRLVDVAIERAIEGVPVPVFHKGEQVGERRWYNDRLTMFILRHHLTDRYGGPGLAPGTRNRATIEREAAENCPVCKARNPASMSEADRARAGAERHDDFMRHYTNKVKAERQARLRGDIVGADFALRQLTEIEFIFCVIDRPDAIVAFWNDMFLHLDDPDPAAGTEDSFAARRALLKQAREAVWAQDAMLRPAPMTRRGLSSAIASGATLDARRTARKEACTQMAAAQAQWEAAATEDGWRAWCAREG
;
A
#
# COMPACT_ATOMS: atom_id res chain seq x y z
N MET A 1 8.23 -44.00 35.11
CA MET A 1 7.91 -42.82 34.27
C MET A 1 7.17 -41.84 35.14
N GLN A 2 7.77 -40.67 35.41
CA GLN A 2 7.21 -39.66 36.29
C GLN A 2 5.93 -39.07 35.67
N ASN A 3 4.91 -38.88 36.52
CA ASN A 3 3.64 -38.25 36.18
C ASN A 3 3.86 -36.85 35.60
N LEU A 4 3.57 -36.68 34.31
CA LEU A 4 3.42 -35.36 33.69
C LEU A 4 1.98 -34.90 33.91
N VAL A 5 1.66 -34.49 35.14
CA VAL A 5 0.39 -33.82 35.42
C VAL A 5 0.44 -32.46 34.70
N PRO A 6 -0.51 -32.12 33.82
CA PRO A 6 -0.67 -30.74 33.40
C PRO A 6 -1.19 -29.98 34.62
N THR A 7 -0.32 -29.20 35.26
CA THR A 7 -0.77 -28.21 36.23
C THR A 7 -1.71 -27.27 35.49
N ALA A 8 -3.00 -27.36 35.80
CA ALA A 8 -4.02 -26.44 35.31
C ALA A 8 -3.52 -25.01 35.50
N ARG A 9 -3.12 -24.36 34.39
CA ARG A 9 -2.78 -22.93 34.39
C ARG A 9 -4.04 -22.20 34.86
N PRO A 10 -3.93 -21.16 35.70
CA PRO A 10 -5.09 -20.52 36.29
C PRO A 10 -6.00 -20.07 35.17
N VAL A 11 -7.13 -20.78 35.03
CA VAL A 11 -8.23 -20.40 34.17
C VAL A 11 -8.54 -18.99 34.63
N LEU A 12 -8.36 -18.01 33.75
CA LEU A 12 -8.70 -16.62 34.03
C LEU A 12 -10.15 -16.65 34.52
N ALA A 13 -10.34 -16.56 35.83
CA ALA A 13 -11.66 -16.73 36.42
C ALA A 13 -12.44 -15.48 36.03
N PHE A 14 -13.48 -15.65 35.22
CA PHE A 14 -14.33 -14.56 34.76
C PHE A 14 -15.79 -14.98 34.83
N GLU A 15 -16.65 -13.99 35.07
CA GLU A 15 -18.09 -14.21 35.03
C GLU A 15 -18.54 -14.40 33.57
N PRO A 16 -19.11 -15.57 33.20
CA PRO A 16 -19.58 -15.82 31.85
C PRO A 16 -20.67 -14.84 31.41
N VAL A 17 -20.66 -14.50 30.13
CA VAL A 17 -21.69 -13.64 29.56
C VAL A 17 -23.05 -14.35 29.67
N PRO A 18 -24.06 -13.74 30.31
CA PRO A 18 -25.36 -14.38 30.46
C PRO A 18 -26.03 -14.52 29.09
N ARG A 19 -26.39 -15.76 28.73
CA ARG A 19 -27.08 -16.08 27.48
C ARG A 19 -28.27 -16.98 27.76
N LYS A 20 -29.31 -16.87 26.94
CA LYS A 20 -30.39 -17.87 26.91
C LYS A 20 -29.78 -19.23 26.57
N TYR A 21 -30.08 -20.23 27.40
CA TYR A 21 -29.56 -21.58 27.21
C TYR A 21 -29.97 -22.14 25.84
N ARG A 22 -28.98 -22.67 25.12
CA ARG A 22 -29.14 -23.35 23.84
C ARG A 22 -28.05 -24.42 23.76
N TYR A 23 -28.40 -25.65 23.40
CA TYR A 23 -27.49 -26.81 23.48
C TYR A 23 -26.24 -26.68 22.59
N ASP A 24 -26.35 -26.00 21.44
CA ASP A 24 -25.29 -25.64 20.49
C ASP A 24 -24.81 -24.18 20.67
N GLY A 25 -25.25 -23.49 21.73
CA GLY A 25 -24.92 -22.09 22.00
C GLY A 25 -23.67 -21.88 22.85
N TRP A 26 -23.40 -20.61 23.15
CA TRP A 26 -22.31 -20.17 24.03
C TRP A 26 -22.66 -20.38 25.51
N THR A 27 -22.60 -21.64 25.96
CA THR A 27 -22.77 -21.99 27.37
C THR A 27 -21.57 -21.50 28.21
N PRO A 28 -21.73 -21.29 29.52
CA PRO A 28 -20.63 -20.92 30.43
C PRO A 28 -19.36 -21.78 30.24
N GLU A 29 -19.54 -23.10 30.11
CA GLU A 29 -18.45 -24.07 29.94
C GLU A 29 -17.70 -23.83 28.63
N ARG A 30 -18.43 -23.52 27.55
CA ARG A 30 -17.83 -23.19 26.25
C ARG A 30 -17.11 -21.84 26.27
N GLN A 31 -17.60 -20.87 27.04
CA GLN A 31 -16.90 -19.59 27.22
C GLN A 31 -15.57 -19.79 27.96
N HIS A 32 -15.56 -20.56 29.05
CA HIS A 32 -14.31 -20.93 29.74
C HIS A 32 -13.37 -21.74 28.85
N GLY A 33 -13.91 -22.74 28.15
CA GLY A 33 -13.14 -23.55 27.19
C GLY A 33 -12.53 -22.71 26.07
N PHE A 34 -13.26 -21.71 25.58
CA PHE A 34 -12.76 -20.77 24.57
C PHE A 34 -11.57 -19.96 25.11
N ILE A 35 -11.69 -19.37 26.30
CA ILE A 35 -10.62 -18.56 26.90
C ILE A 35 -9.37 -19.41 27.18
N ALA A 36 -9.54 -20.63 27.69
CA ALA A 36 -8.44 -21.56 27.88
C ALA A 36 -7.76 -21.92 26.55
N ALA A 37 -8.54 -22.25 25.52
CA ALA A 37 -8.02 -22.55 24.18
C ALA A 37 -7.34 -21.32 23.55
N LEU A 38 -7.83 -20.11 23.82
CA LEU A 38 -7.21 -18.87 23.35
C LEU A 38 -5.86 -18.62 24.04
N ALA A 39 -5.76 -18.88 25.34
CA ALA A 39 -4.50 -18.77 26.08
C ALA A 39 -3.44 -19.77 25.59
N GLU A 40 -3.86 -20.95 25.17
CA GLU A 40 -2.95 -21.98 24.64
C GLU A 40 -2.51 -21.72 23.19
N THR A 41 -3.39 -21.15 22.36
CA THR A 41 -3.17 -21.04 20.91
C THR A 41 -2.77 -19.63 20.47
N GLY A 42 -3.14 -18.59 21.21
CA GLY A 42 -3.01 -17.19 20.78
C GLY A 42 -3.84 -16.82 19.54
N SER A 43 -4.67 -17.73 19.03
CA SER A 43 -5.43 -17.56 17.79
C SER A 43 -6.92 -17.79 18.02
N VAL A 44 -7.71 -16.75 17.79
CA VAL A 44 -9.17 -16.76 17.97
C VAL A 44 -9.83 -17.85 17.11
N THR A 45 -9.39 -17.98 15.86
CA THR A 45 -9.92 -18.99 14.93
C THR A 45 -9.58 -20.40 15.38
N ALA A 46 -8.34 -20.64 15.84
CA ALA A 46 -7.94 -21.95 16.34
C ALA A 46 -8.66 -22.32 17.64
N ALA A 47 -8.79 -21.36 18.55
CA ALA A 47 -9.52 -21.51 19.81
C ALA A 47 -11.01 -21.83 19.58
N ALA A 48 -11.68 -21.10 18.70
CA ALA A 48 -13.08 -21.33 18.36
C ALA A 48 -13.28 -22.72 17.74
N ARG A 49 -12.43 -23.13 16.79
CA ARG A 49 -12.48 -24.47 16.19
C ARG A 49 -12.31 -25.58 17.23
N ARG A 50 -11.41 -25.40 18.20
CA ARG A 50 -11.12 -26.41 19.24
C ARG A 50 -12.33 -26.70 20.13
N ILE A 51 -13.23 -25.73 20.30
CA ILE A 51 -14.49 -25.90 21.05
C ILE A 51 -15.72 -26.05 20.15
N ASN A 52 -15.51 -26.33 18.86
CA ASN A 52 -16.56 -26.46 17.86
C ASN A 52 -17.49 -25.24 17.76
N MET A 53 -16.90 -24.04 17.77
CA MET A 53 -17.58 -22.75 17.63
C MET A 53 -17.00 -21.94 16.46
N SER A 54 -17.74 -20.92 16.02
CA SER A 54 -17.26 -19.96 15.02
C SER A 54 -16.54 -18.78 15.69
N ALA A 55 -15.53 -18.24 14.99
CA ALA A 55 -14.79 -17.06 15.46
C ALA A 55 -15.71 -15.82 15.49
N GLU A 56 -16.60 -15.70 14.51
CA GLU A 56 -17.63 -14.66 14.43
C GLU A 56 -18.55 -14.69 15.65
N GLY A 57 -18.93 -15.89 16.10
CA GLY A 57 -19.72 -16.09 17.32
C GLY A 57 -19.00 -15.60 18.57
N ALA A 58 -17.69 -15.85 18.67
CA ALA A 58 -16.86 -15.39 19.78
C ALA A 58 -16.76 -13.84 19.81
N TYR A 59 -16.56 -13.21 18.65
CA TYR A 59 -16.58 -11.74 18.54
C TYR A 59 -17.95 -11.13 18.80
N TYR A 60 -19.02 -11.80 18.39
CA TYR A 60 -20.38 -11.38 18.72
C TYR A 60 -20.61 -11.43 20.24
N LEU A 61 -20.20 -12.51 20.91
CA LEU A 61 -20.28 -12.67 22.36
C LEU A 61 -19.52 -11.57 23.11
N ARG A 62 -18.31 -11.23 22.65
CA ARG A 62 -17.46 -10.17 23.23
C ARG A 62 -18.12 -8.78 23.23
N ARG A 63 -19.02 -8.53 22.29
CA ARG A 63 -19.74 -7.25 22.12
C ARG A 63 -21.05 -7.18 22.92
N GLN A 64 -21.46 -8.26 23.58
CA GLN A 64 -22.73 -8.28 24.32
C GLN A 64 -22.65 -7.47 25.62
N PRO A 65 -23.80 -6.96 26.12
CA PRO A 65 -23.91 -6.43 27.48
C PRO A 65 -23.53 -7.51 28.51
N GLY A 66 -22.85 -7.12 29.59
CA GLY A 66 -22.38 -8.05 30.63
C GLY A 66 -21.13 -8.86 30.28
N ALA A 67 -20.49 -8.58 29.13
CA ALA A 67 -19.28 -9.29 28.70
C ALA A 67 -17.96 -8.72 29.23
N ASP A 68 -17.98 -7.88 30.28
CA ASP A 68 -16.78 -7.25 30.83
C ASP A 68 -15.75 -8.26 31.33
N GLY A 69 -16.19 -9.26 32.10
CA GLY A 69 -15.33 -10.36 32.57
C GLY A 69 -14.73 -11.15 31.40
N PHE A 70 -15.56 -11.49 30.41
CA PHE A 70 -15.12 -12.20 29.21
C PHE A 70 -14.10 -11.39 28.38
N ARG A 71 -14.27 -10.06 28.27
CA ARG A 71 -13.31 -9.17 27.59
C ARG A 71 -11.97 -9.12 28.31
N ALA A 72 -11.97 -9.00 29.64
CA ALA A 72 -10.75 -8.98 30.43
C ALA A 72 -10.00 -10.31 30.31
N ALA A 73 -10.73 -11.43 30.43
CA ALA A 73 -10.17 -12.77 30.26
C ALA A 73 -9.65 -13.00 28.83
N TRP A 74 -10.33 -12.47 27.82
CA TRP A 74 -9.85 -12.55 26.43
C TRP A 74 -8.50 -11.86 26.25
N LEU A 75 -8.33 -10.66 26.78
CA LEU A 75 -7.07 -9.92 26.67
C LEU A 75 -5.94 -10.64 27.38
N ALA A 76 -6.17 -11.06 28.63
CA ALA A 76 -5.16 -11.81 29.38
C ALA A 76 -4.81 -13.16 28.70
N ALA A 77 -5.78 -13.83 28.08
CA ALA A 77 -5.53 -15.03 27.28
C ALA A 77 -4.67 -14.73 26.05
N LEU A 78 -4.91 -13.62 25.34
CA LEU A 78 -4.06 -13.21 24.23
C LEU A 78 -2.63 -12.92 24.70
N ASP A 79 -2.45 -12.25 25.84
CA ASP A 79 -1.12 -11.98 26.39
C ASP A 79 -0.35 -13.28 26.68
N HIS A 80 -1.03 -14.30 27.23
CA HIS A 80 -0.45 -15.63 27.39
C HIS A 80 -0.10 -16.30 26.06
N GLY A 81 -0.95 -16.16 25.05
CA GLY A 81 -0.69 -16.66 23.70
C GLY A 81 0.53 -15.99 23.05
N VAL A 82 0.71 -14.69 23.26
CA VAL A 82 1.87 -13.94 22.76
C VAL A 82 3.17 -14.42 23.41
N GLN A 83 3.20 -14.67 24.72
CA GLN A 83 4.38 -15.24 25.38
C GLN A 83 4.80 -16.58 24.74
N ARG A 84 3.82 -17.42 24.41
CA ARG A 84 4.10 -18.70 23.74
C ARG A 84 4.57 -18.52 22.29
N LEU A 85 4.15 -17.47 21.60
CA LEU A 85 4.71 -17.15 20.28
C LEU A 85 6.19 -16.79 20.36
N VAL A 86 6.63 -16.16 21.46
CA VAL A 86 8.06 -15.89 21.71
C VAL A 86 8.83 -17.21 21.85
N ASP A 87 8.34 -18.15 22.66
CA ASP A 87 8.97 -19.48 22.82
C ASP A 87 9.10 -20.20 21.47
N VAL A 88 8.01 -20.28 20.70
CA VAL A 88 8.00 -20.91 19.37
C VAL A 88 8.91 -20.18 18.38
N ALA A 89 9.00 -18.86 18.45
CA ALA A 89 9.89 -18.07 17.61
C ALA A 89 11.36 -18.37 17.94
N ILE A 90 11.71 -18.49 19.22
CA ILE A 90 13.06 -18.85 19.67
C ILE A 90 13.40 -20.28 19.21
N GLU A 91 12.51 -21.24 19.43
CA GLU A 91 12.69 -22.63 18.96
C GLU A 91 12.91 -22.67 17.44
N ARG A 92 12.11 -21.96 16.64
CA ARG A 92 12.27 -21.90 15.18
C ARG A 92 13.56 -21.21 14.75
N ALA A 93 14.01 -20.21 15.48
CA ALA A 93 15.27 -19.53 15.19
C ALA A 93 16.47 -20.45 15.47
N ILE A 94 16.39 -21.28 16.51
CA ILE A 94 17.45 -22.22 16.90
C ILE A 94 17.45 -23.49 16.03
N GLU A 95 16.29 -24.15 15.90
CA GLU A 95 16.18 -25.46 15.23
C GLU A 95 15.98 -25.36 13.72
N GLY A 96 15.49 -24.21 13.23
CA GLY A 96 15.04 -24.03 11.86
C GLY A 96 13.68 -24.67 11.60
N VAL A 97 13.13 -24.41 10.41
CA VAL A 97 11.86 -24.99 9.95
C VAL A 97 12.15 -26.12 8.95
N PRO A 98 11.58 -27.32 9.12
CA PRO A 98 11.74 -28.42 8.18
C PRO A 98 11.03 -28.08 6.85
N VAL A 99 11.76 -28.12 5.74
CA VAL A 99 11.24 -27.90 4.39
C VAL A 99 11.38 -29.20 3.60
N PRO A 100 10.28 -29.84 3.19
CA PRO A 100 10.34 -31.08 2.42
C PRO A 100 10.96 -30.82 1.04
N VAL A 101 11.85 -31.71 0.61
CA VAL A 101 12.47 -31.67 -0.72
C VAL A 101 11.75 -32.70 -1.59
N PHE A 102 11.13 -32.23 -2.67
CA PHE A 102 10.42 -33.07 -3.63
C PHE A 102 11.23 -33.24 -4.92
N HIS A 103 11.24 -34.47 -5.44
CA HIS A 103 11.78 -34.77 -6.76
C HIS A 103 10.81 -35.71 -7.49
N LYS A 104 10.39 -35.32 -8.69
CA LYS A 104 9.39 -36.06 -9.50
C LYS A 104 8.08 -36.37 -8.75
N GLY A 105 7.66 -35.49 -7.84
CA GLY A 105 6.41 -35.63 -7.09
C GLY A 105 6.51 -36.48 -5.81
N GLU A 106 7.65 -37.11 -5.55
CA GLU A 106 7.91 -37.84 -4.31
C GLU A 106 8.79 -37.02 -3.35
N GLN A 107 8.51 -37.09 -2.05
CA GLN A 107 9.35 -36.47 -1.04
C GLN A 107 10.61 -37.32 -0.86
N VAL A 108 11.75 -36.77 -1.29
CA VAL A 108 13.06 -37.46 -1.28
C VAL A 108 13.92 -37.09 -0.07
N GLY A 109 13.51 -36.09 0.71
CA GLY A 109 14.20 -35.70 1.92
C GLY A 109 13.64 -34.44 2.56
N GLU A 110 14.42 -33.87 3.46
CA GLU A 110 14.09 -32.65 4.20
C GLU A 110 15.33 -31.78 4.32
N ARG A 111 15.15 -30.47 4.16
CA ARG A 111 16.17 -29.45 4.44
C ARG A 111 15.64 -28.50 5.50
N ARG A 112 16.49 -28.13 6.47
CA ARG A 112 16.14 -27.10 7.45
C ARG A 112 16.33 -25.69 6.86
N TRP A 113 15.31 -24.86 6.98
CA TRP A 113 15.35 -23.44 6.63
C TRP A 113 15.45 -22.59 7.89
N TYR A 114 16.53 -21.83 8.01
CA TYR A 114 16.73 -20.87 9.10
C TYR A 114 16.31 -19.48 8.64
N ASN A 115 15.56 -18.78 9.47
CA ASN A 115 15.10 -17.43 9.18
C ASN A 115 15.97 -16.41 9.93
N ASP A 116 17.03 -15.93 9.29
CA ASP A 116 17.99 -14.99 9.89
C ASP A 116 17.33 -13.68 10.35
N ARG A 117 16.22 -13.27 9.71
CA ARG A 117 15.45 -12.10 10.14
C ARG A 117 14.73 -12.35 11.47
N LEU A 118 14.22 -13.57 11.69
CA LEU A 118 13.62 -13.97 12.95
C LEU A 118 14.68 -13.98 14.06
N THR A 119 15.85 -14.54 13.78
CA THR A 119 17.00 -14.55 14.71
C THR A 119 17.43 -13.12 15.07
N MET A 120 17.59 -12.26 14.07
CA MET A 120 17.95 -10.84 14.30
C MET A 120 16.86 -10.07 15.06
N PHE A 121 15.59 -10.35 14.81
CA PHE A 121 14.47 -9.75 15.56
C PHE A 121 14.53 -10.12 17.04
N ILE A 122 14.74 -11.41 17.36
CA ILE A 122 14.86 -11.91 18.73
C ILE A 122 16.06 -11.27 19.44
N LEU A 123 17.24 -11.26 18.80
CA LEU A 123 18.45 -10.65 19.36
C LEU A 123 18.25 -9.16 19.65
N ARG A 124 17.61 -8.41 18.73
CA ARG A 124 17.32 -7.00 18.93
C ARG A 124 16.37 -6.74 20.09
N HIS A 125 15.39 -7.62 20.31
CA HIS A 125 14.36 -7.46 21.35
C HIS A 125 14.83 -7.89 22.74
N HIS A 126 15.65 -8.94 22.84
CA HIS A 126 16.12 -9.47 24.13
C HIS A 126 17.50 -8.97 24.55
N LEU A 127 18.33 -8.53 23.61
CA LEU A 127 19.67 -7.99 23.86
C LEU A 127 19.76 -6.58 23.27
N THR A 128 18.81 -5.73 23.66
CA THR A 128 18.65 -4.35 23.19
C THR A 128 19.90 -3.49 23.41
N ASP A 129 20.61 -3.68 24.52
CA ASP A 129 21.85 -2.95 24.82
C ASP A 129 22.97 -3.22 23.78
N ARG A 130 22.97 -4.42 23.18
CA ARG A 130 24.02 -4.87 22.26
C ARG A 130 23.61 -4.80 20.78
N TYR A 131 22.36 -5.13 20.47
CA TYR A 131 21.83 -5.24 19.10
C TYR A 131 20.61 -4.36 18.84
N GLY A 132 20.15 -3.62 19.84
CA GLY A 132 19.24 -2.49 19.64
C GLY A 132 19.96 -1.45 18.80
N GLY A 133 19.53 -1.27 17.56
CA GLY A 133 19.97 -0.11 16.79
C GLY A 133 19.56 1.18 17.53
N PRO A 134 20.20 2.32 17.25
CA PRO A 134 19.63 3.61 17.65
C PRO A 134 18.16 3.61 17.18
N GLY A 135 17.24 3.87 18.11
CA GLY A 135 15.81 3.58 17.98
C GLY A 135 15.24 3.90 16.59
N LEU A 136 14.42 2.99 16.07
CA LEU A 136 13.81 3.12 14.74
C LEU A 136 13.17 4.49 14.49
N ALA A 137 13.33 4.97 13.25
CA ALA A 137 12.67 6.15 12.69
C ALA A 137 11.14 5.95 12.54
N PRO A 138 10.35 7.05 12.39
CA PRO A 138 9.05 7.23 13.05
C PRO A 138 7.86 6.59 12.34
N GLY A 139 6.99 5.95 13.13
CA GLY A 139 5.68 5.44 12.71
C GLY A 139 4.79 4.95 13.85
N THR A 140 5.34 4.70 15.03
CA THR A 140 4.59 4.50 16.27
C THR A 140 5.50 4.90 17.43
N ARG A 141 5.40 6.16 17.87
CA ARG A 141 6.20 6.63 19.01
C ARG A 141 5.71 5.95 20.29
N ASN A 142 6.63 5.41 21.08
CA ASN A 142 6.34 4.98 22.45
C ASN A 142 5.76 6.18 23.24
N ARG A 143 4.70 5.95 24.02
CA ARG A 143 4.02 6.98 24.83
C ARG A 143 4.98 7.76 25.72
N ALA A 144 5.96 7.08 26.32
CA ALA A 144 6.98 7.73 27.16
C ALA A 144 7.88 8.70 26.36
N THR A 145 8.12 8.41 25.08
CA THR A 145 8.87 9.30 24.19
C THR A 145 8.07 10.54 23.82
N ILE A 146 6.76 10.40 23.62
CA ILE A 146 5.85 11.52 23.34
C ILE A 146 5.79 12.47 24.55
N GLU A 147 5.64 11.92 25.75
CA GLU A 147 5.54 12.71 26.99
C GLU A 147 6.84 13.48 27.29
N ARG A 148 8.01 12.85 27.11
CA ARG A 148 9.32 13.51 27.26
C ARG A 148 9.54 14.61 26.22
N GLU A 149 9.26 14.32 24.95
CA GLU A 149 9.44 15.30 23.85
C GLU A 149 8.47 16.49 23.95
N ALA A 150 7.27 16.27 24.48
CA ALA A 150 6.28 17.32 24.74
C ALA A 150 6.71 18.24 25.90
N ALA A 151 7.35 17.68 26.93
CA ALA A 151 7.88 18.45 28.06
C ALA A 151 9.12 19.29 27.69
N GLU A 152 9.94 18.83 26.74
CA GLU A 152 11.26 19.41 26.45
C GLU A 152 11.31 20.38 25.25
N ASN A 153 10.17 20.75 24.65
CA ASN A 153 10.11 21.69 23.51
C ASN A 153 11.04 21.25 22.35
N CYS A 154 10.87 20.00 21.90
CA CYS A 154 11.76 19.35 20.94
C CYS A 154 11.89 20.13 19.60
N PRO A 155 13.11 20.52 19.16
CA PRO A 155 13.33 21.32 17.96
C PRO A 155 12.90 20.61 16.66
N VAL A 156 12.92 19.27 16.63
CA VAL A 156 12.45 18.48 15.48
C VAL A 156 10.92 18.52 15.38
N CYS A 157 10.21 18.45 16.50
CA CYS A 157 8.75 18.56 16.53
C CYS A 157 8.29 19.98 16.17
N LYS A 158 9.04 21.01 16.60
CA LYS A 158 8.83 22.41 16.19
C LYS A 158 9.11 22.62 14.69
N ALA A 159 10.16 22.00 14.14
CA ALA A 159 10.41 22.05 12.69
C ALA A 159 9.32 21.33 11.86
N ARG A 160 8.65 20.32 12.44
CA ARG A 160 7.55 19.59 11.79
C ARG A 160 6.17 20.25 11.93
N ASN A 161 6.01 21.18 12.87
CA ASN A 161 4.73 21.86 13.05
C ASN A 161 4.61 23.00 12.01
N PRO A 162 3.63 22.95 11.09
CA PRO A 162 3.45 23.99 10.07
C PRO A 162 3.12 25.37 10.66
N ALA A 163 2.58 25.44 11.89
CA ALA A 163 2.30 26.69 12.60
C ALA A 163 3.57 27.41 13.10
N SER A 164 4.71 26.71 13.21
CA SER A 164 5.99 27.28 13.63
C SER A 164 6.95 27.59 12.47
N MET A 165 6.52 27.37 11.22
CA MET A 165 7.28 27.80 10.05
C MET A 165 7.18 29.31 9.86
N SER A 166 8.32 29.97 9.59
CA SER A 166 8.31 31.37 9.18
C SER A 166 7.54 31.53 7.87
N GLU A 167 7.05 32.74 7.60
CA GLU A 167 6.32 33.02 6.36
C GLU A 167 7.20 32.80 5.12
N ALA A 168 8.51 33.14 5.23
CA ALA A 168 9.49 32.88 4.18
C ALA A 168 9.70 31.37 3.93
N ASP A 169 9.78 30.56 4.99
CA ASP A 169 9.91 29.10 4.86
C ASP A 169 8.65 28.46 4.29
N ARG A 170 7.47 28.97 4.64
CA ARG A 170 6.19 28.53 4.05
C ARG A 170 6.11 28.86 2.57
N ALA A 171 6.52 30.06 2.17
CA ALA A 171 6.58 30.49 0.78
C ALA A 171 7.58 29.63 -0.02
N ARG A 172 8.78 29.39 0.52
CA ARG A 172 9.79 28.52 -0.09
C ARG A 172 9.29 27.09 -0.27
N ALA A 173 8.68 26.51 0.77
CA ALA A 173 8.11 25.17 0.68
C ALA A 173 6.93 25.10 -0.31
N GLY A 174 6.17 26.19 -0.46
CA GLY A 174 5.14 26.33 -1.50
C GLY A 174 5.73 26.32 -2.92
N ALA A 175 6.80 27.07 -3.14
CA ALA A 175 7.52 27.09 -4.41
C ALA A 175 8.13 25.72 -4.76
N GLU A 176 8.78 25.05 -3.80
CA GLU A 176 9.34 23.70 -3.99
C GLU A 176 8.25 22.68 -4.36
N ARG A 177 7.06 22.76 -3.72
CA ARG A 177 5.91 21.91 -4.09
C ARG A 177 5.38 22.19 -5.50
N HIS A 178 5.36 23.46 -5.92
CA HIS A 178 4.97 23.84 -7.28
C HIS A 178 5.93 23.28 -8.33
N ASP A 179 7.24 23.39 -8.08
CA ASP A 179 8.27 22.85 -8.97
C ASP A 179 8.20 21.33 -9.09
N ASP A 180 7.93 20.65 -7.97
CA ASP A 180 7.71 19.20 -7.91
C ASP A 180 6.50 18.77 -8.73
N PHE A 181 5.39 19.51 -8.61
CA PHE A 181 4.19 19.29 -9.41
C PHE A 181 4.48 19.45 -10.90
N MET A 182 5.13 20.55 -11.30
CA MET A 182 5.47 20.81 -12.70
C MET A 182 6.41 19.75 -13.26
N ARG A 183 7.38 19.29 -12.47
CA ARG A 183 8.25 18.17 -12.83
C ARG A 183 7.46 16.88 -13.05
N HIS A 184 6.48 16.57 -12.19
CA HIS A 184 5.62 15.41 -12.35
C HIS A 184 4.78 15.50 -13.63
N TYR A 185 4.17 16.66 -13.88
CA TYR A 185 3.40 16.94 -15.10
C TYR A 185 4.25 16.73 -16.36
N THR A 186 5.43 17.35 -16.43
CA THR A 186 6.39 17.19 -17.53
C THR A 186 6.80 15.72 -17.74
N ASN A 187 7.02 14.96 -16.66
CA ASN A 187 7.36 13.54 -16.75
C ASN A 187 6.20 12.70 -17.33
N LYS A 188 4.95 13.06 -17.01
CA LYS A 188 3.77 12.39 -17.59
C LYS A 188 3.61 12.70 -19.08
N VAL A 189 3.88 13.94 -19.50
CA VAL A 189 3.91 14.30 -20.94
C VAL A 189 4.98 13.47 -21.67
N LYS A 190 6.18 13.32 -21.08
CA LYS A 190 7.24 12.47 -21.63
C LYS A 190 6.87 10.99 -21.69
N ALA A 191 6.23 10.47 -20.63
CA ALA A 191 5.81 9.07 -20.56
C ALA A 191 4.75 8.73 -21.62
N GLU A 192 3.81 9.64 -21.84
CA GLU A 192 2.79 9.53 -22.90
C GLU A 192 3.45 9.45 -24.28
N ARG A 193 4.38 10.38 -24.57
CA ARG A 193 5.16 10.42 -25.82
C ARG A 193 5.95 9.13 -26.04
N GLN A 194 6.68 8.66 -25.03
CA GLN A 194 7.47 7.42 -25.12
C GLN A 194 6.60 6.18 -25.33
N ALA A 195 5.36 6.17 -24.81
CA ALA A 195 4.44 5.07 -25.04
C ALA A 195 3.96 5.07 -26.51
N ARG A 196 3.65 6.24 -27.09
CA ARG A 196 3.28 6.36 -28.51
C ARG A 196 4.39 5.93 -29.46
N LEU A 197 5.61 6.42 -29.25
CA LEU A 197 6.76 6.07 -30.09
C LEU A 197 7.08 4.55 -30.05
N ARG A 198 6.72 3.88 -28.96
CA ARG A 198 6.86 2.41 -28.82
C ARG A 198 5.64 1.63 -29.33
N GLY A 199 4.60 2.30 -29.81
CA GLY A 199 3.33 1.68 -30.20
C GLY A 199 2.51 1.11 -29.03
N ASP A 200 2.83 1.50 -27.79
CA ASP A 200 2.06 1.14 -26.59
C ASP A 200 0.88 2.09 -26.38
N ILE A 201 -0.19 1.86 -27.14
CA ILE A 201 -1.38 2.71 -27.10
C ILE A 201 -2.08 2.68 -25.74
N VAL A 202 -2.04 1.56 -25.04
CA VAL A 202 -2.63 1.43 -23.70
C VAL A 202 -1.85 2.27 -22.70
N GLY A 203 -0.51 2.22 -22.75
CA GLY A 203 0.34 3.09 -21.94
C GLY A 203 0.16 4.58 -22.26
N ALA A 204 -0.01 4.93 -23.54
CA ALA A 204 -0.27 6.30 -23.96
C ALA A 204 -1.62 6.82 -23.47
N ASP A 205 -2.69 6.04 -23.64
CA ASP A 205 -4.05 6.38 -23.16
C ASP A 205 -4.09 6.50 -21.62
N PHE A 206 -3.37 5.64 -20.91
CA PHE A 206 -3.24 5.74 -19.45
C PHE A 206 -2.54 7.04 -19.03
N ALA A 207 -1.40 7.37 -19.63
CA ALA A 207 -0.69 8.62 -19.34
C ALA A 207 -1.52 9.86 -19.69
N LEU A 208 -2.29 9.81 -20.78
CA LEU A 208 -3.20 10.89 -21.19
C LEU A 208 -4.34 11.12 -20.19
N ARG A 209 -4.92 10.05 -19.62
CA ARG A 209 -5.92 10.18 -18.55
C ARG A 209 -5.33 10.84 -17.31
N GLN A 210 -4.12 10.45 -16.92
CA GLN A 210 -3.42 11.06 -15.79
C GLN A 210 -3.12 12.54 -16.03
N LEU A 211 -2.71 12.92 -17.24
CA LEU A 211 -2.53 14.32 -17.62
C LEU A 211 -3.84 15.12 -17.55
N THR A 212 -4.94 14.54 -18.05
CA THR A 212 -6.27 15.16 -18.02
C THR A 212 -6.75 15.37 -16.58
N GLU A 213 -6.51 14.39 -15.70
CA GLU A 213 -6.83 14.48 -14.29
C GLU A 213 -6.00 15.57 -13.59
N ILE A 214 -4.68 15.61 -13.82
CA ILE A 214 -3.79 16.64 -13.30
C ILE A 214 -4.23 18.04 -13.78
N GLU A 215 -4.59 18.18 -15.05
CA GLU A 215 -5.07 19.43 -15.65
C GLU A 215 -6.39 19.90 -15.04
N PHE A 216 -7.35 18.97 -14.90
CA PHE A 216 -8.63 19.25 -14.27
C PHE A 216 -8.43 19.71 -12.83
N ILE A 217 -7.63 18.97 -12.07
CA ILE A 217 -7.33 19.28 -10.67
C ILE A 217 -6.68 20.66 -10.54
N PHE A 218 -5.62 20.94 -11.31
CA PHE A 218 -4.89 22.20 -11.23
C PHE A 218 -5.71 23.41 -11.72
N CYS A 219 -6.58 23.20 -12.71
CA CYS A 219 -7.38 24.27 -13.29
C CYS A 219 -8.77 24.41 -12.67
N VAL A 220 -9.25 23.51 -11.81
CA VAL A 220 -10.61 23.58 -11.24
C VAL A 220 -10.58 23.66 -9.71
N ILE A 221 -9.59 23.07 -9.05
CA ILE A 221 -9.51 23.03 -7.60
C ILE A 221 -8.47 24.05 -7.13
N ASP A 222 -8.91 25.09 -6.43
CA ASP A 222 -8.13 26.28 -6.08
C ASP A 222 -7.07 26.08 -4.98
N ARG A 223 -6.52 24.87 -4.84
CA ARG A 223 -5.54 24.50 -3.81
C ARG A 223 -4.63 23.36 -4.31
N PRO A 224 -3.65 23.63 -5.20
CA PRO A 224 -2.71 22.58 -5.66
C PRO A 224 -1.95 21.95 -4.48
N ASP A 225 -1.66 22.73 -3.43
CA ASP A 225 -0.94 22.29 -2.23
C ASP A 225 -1.74 21.27 -1.40
N ALA A 226 -3.06 21.48 -1.26
CA ALA A 226 -3.93 20.57 -0.52
C ALA A 226 -4.10 19.23 -1.25
N ILE A 227 -3.93 19.25 -2.58
CA ILE A 227 -4.06 18.05 -3.39
C ILE A 227 -2.75 17.27 -3.45
N VAL A 228 -1.59 17.92 -3.51
CA VAL A 228 -0.30 17.22 -3.34
C VAL A 228 -0.22 16.57 -1.95
N ALA A 229 -0.80 17.20 -0.92
CA ALA A 229 -0.99 16.57 0.38
C ALA A 229 -1.96 15.37 0.31
N PHE A 230 -3.12 15.50 -0.35
CA PHE A 230 -4.09 14.41 -0.58
C PHE A 230 -3.52 13.20 -1.36
N TRP A 231 -2.65 13.43 -2.35
CA TRP A 231 -2.01 12.35 -3.13
C TRP A 231 -0.92 11.63 -2.34
N ASN A 232 -0.31 12.30 -1.34
CA ASN A 232 0.68 11.70 -0.46
C ASN A 232 0.04 11.03 0.78
N ASP A 233 -1.08 11.56 1.28
CA ASP A 233 -1.90 11.01 2.38
C ASP A 233 -3.25 10.53 1.85
N MET A 234 -3.27 9.31 1.32
CA MET A 234 -4.46 8.70 0.77
C MET A 234 -5.49 8.44 1.89
N PHE A 235 -6.60 9.19 1.87
CA PHE A 235 -7.80 9.19 2.76
C PHE A 235 -7.75 10.02 4.06
N LEU A 236 -8.26 11.26 4.03
CA LEU A 236 -9.35 11.81 4.87
C LEU A 236 -9.35 13.37 4.93
N HIS A 237 -10.56 13.94 4.99
CA HIS A 237 -10.92 15.35 5.32
C HIS A 237 -10.95 16.40 4.18
N LEU A 238 -12.07 16.39 3.44
CA LEU A 238 -12.62 17.58 2.77
C LEU A 238 -13.60 18.25 3.75
N ASP A 239 -13.11 19.19 4.56
CA ASP A 239 -14.00 20.13 5.26
C ASP A 239 -14.14 21.41 4.41
N ASP A 240 -15.33 22.03 4.51
CA ASP A 240 -16.03 22.88 3.53
C ASP A 240 -15.21 23.82 2.61
N PRO A 241 -15.60 23.95 1.31
CA PRO A 241 -15.01 24.92 0.40
C PRO A 241 -15.40 26.37 0.77
N ASP A 242 -14.39 27.24 0.92
CA ASP A 242 -14.59 28.69 0.96
C ASP A 242 -15.19 29.15 -0.40
N PRO A 243 -16.34 29.85 -0.42
CA PRO A 243 -17.02 30.27 -1.64
C PRO A 243 -16.28 31.34 -2.48
N ALA A 244 -15.10 31.80 -2.05
CA ALA A 244 -14.30 32.82 -2.75
C ALA A 244 -13.13 32.26 -3.59
N ALA A 245 -13.17 30.98 -3.98
CA ALA A 245 -12.05 30.28 -4.64
C ALA A 245 -12.00 30.46 -6.18
N GLY A 246 -11.02 31.25 -6.65
CA GLY A 246 -10.57 31.33 -8.05
C GLY A 246 -11.29 32.32 -8.98
N THR A 247 -10.63 33.43 -9.37
CA THR A 247 -11.11 34.31 -10.44
C THR A 247 -10.88 33.70 -11.83
N GLU A 248 -11.68 34.08 -12.84
CA GLU A 248 -11.55 33.59 -14.23
C GLU A 248 -10.13 33.78 -14.81
N ASP A 249 -9.47 34.87 -14.42
CA ASP A 249 -8.09 35.20 -14.77
C ASP A 249 -7.06 34.19 -14.21
N SER A 250 -7.31 33.67 -13.01
CA SER A 250 -6.46 32.64 -12.38
C SER A 250 -6.49 31.34 -13.18
N PHE A 251 -7.65 30.95 -13.71
CA PHE A 251 -7.78 29.77 -14.55
C PHE A 251 -7.09 29.95 -15.92
N ALA A 252 -7.19 31.14 -16.52
CA ALA A 252 -6.50 31.45 -17.77
C ALA A 252 -4.97 31.36 -17.61
N ALA A 253 -4.42 31.93 -16.52
CA ALA A 253 -3.00 31.88 -16.21
C ALA A 253 -2.51 30.43 -15.99
N ARG A 254 -3.25 29.61 -15.25
CA ARG A 254 -2.91 28.19 -14.99
C ARG A 254 -2.92 27.34 -16.27
N ARG A 255 -3.92 27.54 -17.14
CA ARG A 255 -3.96 26.87 -18.46
C ARG A 255 -2.78 27.28 -19.35
N ALA A 256 -2.41 28.56 -19.34
CA ALA A 256 -1.27 29.04 -20.11
C ALA A 256 0.04 28.41 -19.64
N LEU A 257 0.22 28.24 -18.32
CA LEU A 257 1.40 27.60 -17.73
C LEU A 257 1.52 26.12 -18.10
N LEU A 258 0.43 25.35 -18.03
CA LEU A 258 0.42 23.94 -18.47
C LEU A 258 0.66 23.81 -19.98
N LYS A 259 0.06 24.70 -20.79
CA LYS A 259 0.30 24.78 -22.23
C LYS A 259 1.78 25.03 -22.53
N GLN A 260 2.41 26.01 -21.87
CA GLN A 260 3.82 26.33 -22.04
C GLN A 260 4.73 25.17 -21.64
N ALA A 261 4.45 24.50 -20.52
CA ALA A 261 5.23 23.34 -20.09
C ALA A 261 5.12 22.17 -21.09
N ARG A 262 3.94 21.98 -21.68
CA ARG A 262 3.71 20.96 -22.70
C ARG A 262 4.42 21.29 -24.01
N GLU A 263 4.30 22.54 -24.46
CA GLU A 263 5.00 23.06 -25.63
C GLU A 263 6.51 23.01 -25.46
N ALA A 264 7.05 23.24 -24.27
CA ALA A 264 8.48 23.11 -24.00
C ALA A 264 8.98 21.65 -24.11
N VAL A 265 8.17 20.67 -23.70
CA VAL A 265 8.47 19.24 -23.91
C VAL A 265 8.39 18.88 -25.40
N TRP A 266 7.40 19.42 -26.10
CA TRP A 266 7.20 19.15 -27.53
C TRP A 266 8.19 19.88 -28.44
N ALA A 267 8.68 21.05 -28.04
CA ALA A 267 9.69 21.81 -28.78
C ALA A 267 11.07 21.15 -28.74
N GLN A 268 11.34 20.28 -27.75
CA GLN A 268 12.56 19.46 -27.69
C GLN A 268 12.57 18.36 -28.75
N ASP A 269 11.41 18.02 -29.33
CA ASP A 269 11.21 16.84 -30.17
C ASP A 269 10.14 17.17 -31.23
N ALA A 270 10.53 18.05 -32.16
CA ALA A 270 9.67 18.77 -33.11
C ALA A 270 8.50 17.94 -33.67
N MET A 271 7.25 18.23 -33.27
CA MET A 271 6.04 17.77 -34.00
C MET A 271 4.67 18.24 -33.45
N LEU A 272 3.69 18.26 -34.37
CA LEU A 272 2.27 18.59 -34.20
C LEU A 272 1.35 17.34 -34.07
N ARG A 273 0.11 17.56 -33.62
CA ARG A 273 -0.84 16.65 -32.94
C ARG A 273 -1.76 15.80 -33.85
N PRO A 274 -2.01 14.49 -33.56
CA PRO A 274 -3.10 13.73 -34.19
C PRO A 274 -4.43 13.76 -33.39
N ALA A 275 -5.53 13.55 -34.11
CA ALA A 275 -6.90 13.49 -33.58
C ALA A 275 -7.25 12.11 -32.95
N PRO A 276 -8.25 12.01 -32.05
CA PRO A 276 -8.51 10.80 -31.27
C PRO A 276 -9.27 9.71 -32.03
N MET A 277 -8.99 8.44 -31.73
CA MET A 277 -9.83 7.29 -32.13
C MET A 277 -10.47 6.61 -30.90
N THR A 278 -11.68 6.10 -31.12
CA THR A 278 -12.65 5.64 -30.13
C THR A 278 -12.45 4.17 -29.68
N ARG A 279 -12.96 3.89 -28.47
CA ARG A 279 -12.88 2.64 -27.70
C ARG A 279 -13.43 1.40 -28.42
N ARG A 280 -12.73 0.27 -28.26
CA ARG A 280 -13.35 -1.05 -28.05
C ARG A 280 -12.57 -1.85 -27.00
N GLY A 281 -13.31 -2.42 -26.04
CA GLY A 281 -12.82 -2.81 -24.71
C GLY A 281 -11.96 -4.07 -24.64
N LEU A 282 -11.23 -4.19 -23.52
CA LEU A 282 -10.45 -5.36 -23.13
C LEU A 282 -11.23 -6.18 -22.10
N SER A 283 -11.48 -7.46 -22.41
CA SER A 283 -11.73 -8.50 -21.42
C SER A 283 -10.38 -9.12 -21.05
N SER A 284 -10.10 -9.26 -19.75
CA SER A 284 -8.93 -9.95 -19.23
C SER A 284 -9.36 -11.29 -18.63
N ALA A 285 -8.97 -12.39 -19.27
CA ALA A 285 -9.12 -13.73 -18.72
C ALA A 285 -7.85 -14.57 -19.00
N ILE A 286 -7.02 -14.65 -17.96
CA ILE A 286 -6.45 -15.87 -17.35
C ILE A 286 -5.50 -16.77 -18.19
N ALA A 287 -4.31 -16.97 -17.60
CA ALA A 287 -3.37 -18.10 -17.67
C ALA A 287 -2.36 -18.23 -18.84
N SER A 288 -1.12 -18.51 -18.43
CA SER A 288 0.04 -18.93 -19.20
C SER A 288 -0.19 -20.28 -19.88
N GLY A 289 -0.02 -20.32 -21.21
CA GLY A 289 -0.02 -21.52 -22.04
C GLY A 289 0.71 -21.27 -23.36
N ALA A 290 0.85 -22.29 -24.22
CA ALA A 290 1.59 -22.22 -25.50
C ALA A 290 1.13 -21.11 -26.46
N THR A 291 -0.05 -20.51 -26.22
CA THR A 291 -0.63 -19.39 -26.96
C THR A 291 -0.28 -18.01 -26.38
N LEU A 292 0.32 -17.93 -25.18
CA LEU A 292 0.70 -16.66 -24.56
C LEU A 292 1.86 -16.00 -25.30
N ASP A 293 2.87 -16.77 -25.67
CA ASP A 293 4.02 -16.25 -26.42
C ASP A 293 3.61 -15.86 -27.84
N ALA A 294 2.77 -16.67 -28.51
CA ALA A 294 2.17 -16.29 -29.80
C ALA A 294 1.34 -15.00 -29.71
N ARG A 295 0.54 -14.83 -28.64
CA ARG A 295 -0.22 -13.58 -28.39
C ARG A 295 0.69 -12.39 -28.06
N ARG A 296 1.78 -12.61 -27.32
CA ARG A 296 2.78 -11.57 -27.02
C ARG A 296 3.53 -11.15 -28.27
N THR A 297 3.90 -12.11 -29.12
CA THR A 297 4.52 -11.85 -30.43
C THR A 297 3.57 -11.08 -31.33
N ALA A 298 2.32 -11.53 -31.49
CA ALA A 298 1.30 -10.81 -32.27
C ALA A 298 1.03 -9.40 -31.71
N ARG A 299 1.01 -9.24 -30.38
CA ARG A 299 0.88 -7.92 -29.74
C ARG A 299 2.10 -7.04 -30.00
N LYS A 300 3.32 -7.61 -29.97
CA LYS A 300 4.56 -6.89 -30.26
C LYS A 300 4.59 -6.45 -31.73
N GLU A 301 4.23 -7.33 -32.66
CA GLU A 301 4.10 -7.03 -34.09
C GLU A 301 3.07 -5.92 -34.34
N ALA A 302 1.90 -6.00 -33.70
CA ALA A 302 0.90 -4.93 -33.77
C ALA A 302 1.44 -3.60 -33.23
N CYS A 303 2.14 -3.60 -32.09
CA CYS A 303 2.80 -2.39 -31.58
C CYS A 303 3.84 -1.83 -32.56
N THR A 304 4.63 -2.69 -33.21
CA THR A 304 5.60 -2.25 -34.24
C THR A 304 4.91 -1.62 -35.44
N GLN A 305 3.83 -2.22 -35.94
CA GLN A 305 3.04 -1.66 -37.04
C GLN A 305 2.41 -0.31 -36.67
N MET A 306 1.91 -0.18 -35.45
CA MET A 306 1.35 1.08 -34.95
C MET A 306 2.41 2.16 -34.80
N ALA A 307 3.62 1.82 -34.33
CA ALA A 307 4.75 2.75 -34.27
C ALA A 307 5.20 3.21 -35.67
N ALA A 308 5.24 2.29 -36.64
CA ALA A 308 5.55 2.61 -38.04
C ALA A 308 4.48 3.53 -38.67
N ALA A 309 3.20 3.22 -38.44
CA ALA A 309 2.09 4.07 -38.88
C ALA A 309 2.13 5.46 -38.24
N GLN A 310 2.51 5.55 -36.96
CA GLN A 310 2.73 6.82 -36.28
C GLN A 310 3.85 7.62 -36.95
N ALA A 311 5.01 7.01 -37.22
CA ALA A 311 6.13 7.67 -37.89
C ALA A 311 5.81 8.13 -39.32
N GLN A 312 5.02 7.35 -40.07
CA GLN A 312 4.54 7.72 -41.40
C GLN A 312 3.58 8.91 -41.33
N TRP A 313 2.63 8.88 -40.38
CA TRP A 313 1.68 9.97 -40.16
C TRP A 313 2.39 11.28 -39.78
N GLU A 314 3.42 11.19 -38.93
CA GLU A 314 4.27 12.29 -38.52
C GLU A 314 5.07 12.90 -39.68
N ALA A 315 5.68 12.05 -40.51
CA ALA A 315 6.39 12.49 -41.71
C ALA A 315 5.46 13.23 -42.67
N ALA A 316 4.23 12.73 -42.85
CA ALA A 316 3.24 13.33 -43.75
C ALA A 316 2.73 14.72 -43.30
N ALA A 317 3.02 15.15 -42.08
CA ALA A 317 2.54 16.43 -41.56
C ALA A 317 3.24 17.66 -42.17
N THR A 318 4.43 17.48 -42.77
CA THR A 318 5.19 18.57 -43.42
C THR A 318 5.79 18.11 -44.74
N GLU A 319 5.95 19.02 -45.70
CA GLU A 319 6.52 18.72 -47.02
C GLU A 319 7.93 18.13 -46.92
N ASP A 320 8.76 18.69 -46.04
CA ASP A 320 10.14 18.24 -45.82
C ASP A 320 10.21 16.90 -45.08
N GLY A 321 9.32 16.68 -44.10
CA GLY A 321 9.18 15.39 -43.41
C GLY A 321 8.76 14.27 -44.37
N TRP A 322 7.84 14.56 -45.29
CA TRP A 322 7.36 13.60 -46.29
C TRP A 322 8.45 13.22 -47.28
N ARG A 323 9.19 14.22 -47.80
CA ARG A 323 10.35 13.99 -48.67
C ARG A 323 11.42 13.13 -47.99
N ALA A 324 11.73 13.41 -46.72
CA ALA A 324 12.71 12.63 -45.96
C ALA A 324 12.24 11.18 -45.70
N TRP A 325 10.94 10.95 -45.51
CA TRP A 325 10.39 9.60 -45.32
C TRP A 325 10.40 8.79 -46.61
N CYS A 326 9.96 9.37 -47.73
CA CYS A 326 10.02 8.71 -49.05
C CYS A 326 11.44 8.31 -49.45
N ALA A 327 12.44 9.09 -49.04
CA ALA A 327 13.86 8.78 -49.32
C ALA A 327 14.43 7.62 -48.47
N ARG A 328 13.76 7.19 -47.40
CA ARG A 328 14.19 6.05 -46.55
C ARG A 328 13.48 4.74 -46.88
N GLU A 329 12.29 4.80 -47.46
CA GLU A 329 11.42 3.65 -47.76
C GLU A 329 11.51 3.18 -49.23
N GLY A 330 12.15 3.96 -50.11
CA GLY A 330 12.46 3.59 -51.49
C GLY A 330 13.87 3.04 -51.63
#